data_AF-A0A173TLW9-F1
#
_entry.id   AF-A0A173TLW9-F1
#
_cell.length_a   1.000
_cell.length_b   1.000
_cell.length_c   1.000
_cell.angle_alpha   90.00
_cell.angle_beta   90.00
_cell.angle_gamma   90.00
#
_symmetry.space_group_name_H-M   'P 1'
#
loop_
_entity.id
_entity.type
_entity.pdbx_description
1 polymer ?
#
loop_
_entity_poly.entity_id
_entity_poly.type
_entity_poly.pdbx_seq_one_letter_code
_entity_poly.pdbx_strand_id
1 'polypeptide(L)' 'MFLVICYAVHEKKLAGVYQFHSQDEAFACMEMDVKNTYDEEIANSGNSMDDIDFDIDETKGIVTDHAADCCWTWEVVEI' A
#
# COMPACT_ATOMS: atom_id res chain seq x y z
N MET A 1 -16.76 -12.15 -0.56
CA MET A 1 -16.46 -10.96 -1.42
C MET A 1 -15.26 -10.28 -0.81
N PHE A 2 -14.45 -9.55 -1.56
CA PHE A 2 -13.18 -9.02 -1.03
C PHE A 2 -13.09 -7.51 -1.16
N LEU A 3 -12.54 -6.85 -0.14
CA LEU A 3 -12.17 -5.45 -0.18
C LEU A 3 -10.66 -5.30 -0.07
N VAL A 4 -10.08 -4.41 -0.86
CA VAL A 4 -8.74 -3.86 -0.63
C VAL A 4 -8.92 -2.46 -0.07
N ILE A 5 -8.41 -2.22 1.14
CA ILE A 5 -8.51 -0.92 1.79
C ILE A 5 -7.11 -0.32 1.89
N CYS A 6 -6.93 0.86 1.30
CA CYS A 6 -5.69 1.63 1.38
C CYS A 6 -5.85 2.79 2.37
N TYR A 7 -4.89 2.94 3.28
CA TYR A 7 -4.84 4.00 4.29
C TYR A 7 -3.55 4.81 4.15
N ALA A 8 -3.70 6.13 4.07
CA ALA A 8 -2.64 7.09 4.33
C ALA A 8 -2.54 7.30 5.85
N VAL A 9 -1.67 6.53 6.50
CA VAL A 9 -1.55 6.49 7.97
C VAL A 9 -1.14 7.85 8.52
N HIS A 10 -0.16 8.48 7.87
CA HIS A 10 0.36 9.80 8.18
C HIS A 10 -0.72 10.91 8.12
N GLU A 11 -1.69 10.80 7.21
CA GLU A 11 -2.84 11.72 7.14
C GLU A 11 -4.04 11.29 7.98
N LYS A 12 -3.98 10.12 8.65
CA LYS A 12 -5.12 9.48 9.33
C LYS A 12 -6.36 9.37 8.44
N LYS A 13 -6.13 9.02 7.16
CA LYS A 13 -7.13 9.08 6.11
C LYS A 13 -7.24 7.75 5.38
N LEU A 14 -8.47 7.36 5.07
CA LEU A 14 -8.75 6.30 4.13
C LEU A 14 -8.53 6.84 2.71
N ALA A 15 -7.51 6.32 2.02
CA ALA A 15 -7.10 6.77 0.71
C ALA A 15 -7.93 6.12 -0.40
N GLY A 16 -8.32 4.86 -0.22
CA GLY A 16 -9.14 4.12 -1.18
C GLY A 16 -9.77 2.85 -0.61
N VAL A 17 -10.89 2.45 -1.21
CA VAL A 17 -11.54 1.14 -0.99
C VAL A 17 -11.92 0.57 -2.35
N TYR A 18 -11.47 -0.64 -2.64
CA TYR A 18 -11.70 -1.33 -3.90
C TYR A 18 -12.39 -2.67 -3.62
N GLN A 19 -13.35 -3.06 -4.44
CA GLN A 19 -14.16 -4.27 -4.24
C GLN A 19 -13.92 -5.28 -5.36
N PHE A 20 -13.73 -6.54 -4.99
CA PHE A 20 -13.45 -7.67 -5.88
C PHE A 20 -14.30 -8.89 -5.54
N HIS A 21 -14.49 -9.77 -6.52
CA HIS A 21 -15.25 -11.01 -6.35
C HIS A 21 -14.36 -12.22 -6.05
N SER A 22 -13.05 -12.08 -6.30
CA SER A 22 -12.03 -13.10 -6.07
C SER A 22 -10.95 -12.58 -5.12
N GLN A 23 -10.42 -13.47 -4.27
CA GLN A 23 -9.26 -13.18 -3.43
C GLN A 23 -8.02 -12.88 -4.30
N ASP A 24 -7.82 -13.65 -5.36
CA ASP A 24 -6.68 -13.49 -6.27
C ASP A 24 -6.70 -12.12 -6.96
N GLU A 25 -7.89 -11.63 -7.35
CA GLU A 25 -8.05 -10.30 -7.93
C GLU A 25 -7.74 -9.19 -6.91
N ALA A 26 -8.22 -9.33 -5.68
CA ALA A 26 -7.96 -8.38 -4.61
C ALA A 26 -6.46 -8.34 -4.26
N PHE A 27 -5.82 -9.50 -4.15
CA PHE A 27 -4.39 -9.59 -3.85
C PHE A 27 -3.54 -9.02 -4.99
N ALA A 28 -3.83 -9.37 -6.25
CA ALA A 28 -3.10 -8.83 -7.40
C ALA A 28 -3.24 -7.29 -7.48
N CYS A 29 -4.41 -6.74 -7.15
CA CYS A 29 -4.61 -5.30 -7.06
C CYS A 29 -3.75 -4.68 -5.96
N MET A 30 -3.78 -5.25 -4.75
CA MET A 30 -2.97 -4.77 -3.62
C MET A 30 -1.48 -4.79 -3.95
N GLU A 31 -0.97 -5.93 -4.44
CA GLU A 31 0.46 -6.09 -4.74
C GLU A 31 0.94 -5.08 -5.80
N MET A 32 0.13 -4.86 -6.84
CA MET A 32 0.41 -3.85 -7.85
C MET A 32 0.43 -2.44 -7.26
N ASP A 33 -0.56 -2.09 -6.43
CA ASP A 33 -0.70 -0.75 -5.88
C ASP A 33 0.44 -0.42 -4.88
N VAL A 34 0.80 -1.37 -4.01
CA VAL A 34 1.96 -1.25 -3.10
C VAL A 34 3.25 -0.98 -3.88
N LYS A 35 3.51 -1.77 -4.92
CA LYS A 35 4.73 -1.62 -5.76
C LYS A 35 4.75 -0.27 -6.48
N ASN A 36 3.63 0.14 -7.06
CA ASN A 36 3.52 1.44 -7.71
C ASN A 36 3.77 2.58 -6.72
N THR A 37 3.19 2.53 -5.52
CA THR A 37 3.44 3.55 -4.49
C THR A 37 4.90 3.57 -4.05
N TYR A 38 5.54 2.42 -3.85
CA TYR A 38 6.97 2.36 -3.53
C TYR A 38 7.84 3.00 -4.63
N ASP A 39 7.59 2.67 -5.90
CA ASP A 39 8.31 3.26 -7.04
C ASP A 39 8.07 4.78 -7.15
N GLU A 40 6.84 5.24 -6.90
CA GLU A 40 6.49 6.66 -6.85
C GLU A 40 7.17 7.39 -5.70
N GLU A 41 7.23 6.82 -4.50
CA GLU A 41 7.91 7.41 -3.35
C GLU A 41 9.42 7.54 -3.62
N ILE A 42 10.07 6.53 -4.21
CA ILE A 42 11.49 6.64 -4.62
C ILE A 42 11.68 7.77 -5.64
N ALA A 43 10.81 7.84 -6.65
CA ALA A 43 10.95 8.82 -7.73
C ALA A 43 10.68 10.26 -7.26
N ASN A 44 9.74 10.45 -6.34
CA ASN A 44 9.26 11.77 -5.93
C ASN A 44 9.98 12.34 -4.70
N SER A 45 10.37 11.49 -3.75
CA SER A 45 10.97 11.93 -2.50
C SER A 45 12.40 12.46 -2.68
N GLY A 46 13.13 11.91 -3.66
CA GLY A 46 14.56 12.12 -3.79
C GLY A 46 15.38 11.51 -2.63
N ASN A 47 14.74 10.71 -1.78
CA ASN A 47 15.36 9.98 -0.69
C ASN A 47 16.13 8.75 -1.23
N SER A 48 17.03 8.20 -0.41
CA SER A 48 17.68 6.94 -0.79
C SER A 48 16.63 5.83 -0.80
N MET A 49 16.81 4.82 -1.66
CA MET A 49 16.03 3.59 -1.55
C MET A 49 16.17 2.95 -0.15
N ASP A 50 17.29 3.17 0.52
CA ASP A 50 17.54 2.68 1.88
C ASP A 50 16.68 3.38 2.95
N ASP A 51 16.05 4.50 2.63
CA ASP A 51 15.19 5.27 3.54
C ASP A 51 13.69 4.93 3.37
N ILE A 52 13.36 4.08 2.39
CA ILE A 52 11.99 3.67 2.06
C ILE A 52 11.88 2.16 2.22
N ASP A 53 11.10 1.73 3.21
CA ASP A 53 10.79 0.32 3.41
C ASP A 53 9.47 -0.02 2.72
N PHE A 54 9.40 -1.19 2.08
CA PHE A 54 8.14 -1.79 1.66
C PHE A 54 8.08 -3.27 2.02
N ASP A 55 6.89 -3.76 2.35
CA ASP A 55 6.64 -5.17 2.61
C ASP A 55 5.25 -5.57 2.11
N ILE A 56 5.15 -6.81 1.62
CA ILE A 56 3.91 -7.40 1.11
C ILE A 56 3.80 -8.80 1.70
N ASP A 57 2.77 -8.99 2.52
CA ASP A 57 2.33 -10.27 3.08
C ASP A 57 1.02 -10.71 2.40
N GLU A 58 0.55 -11.94 2.68
CA GLU A 58 -0.60 -12.57 2.01
C GLU A 58 -1.87 -11.71 1.94
N THR A 59 -2.09 -10.83 2.93
CA THR A 59 -3.30 -9.97 2.99
C THR A 59 -3.00 -8.51 3.32
N LYS A 60 -1.72 -8.14 3.40
CA LYS A 60 -1.30 -6.82 3.86
C LYS A 60 -0.15 -6.28 3.03
N GLY A 61 -0.17 -4.97 2.83
CA GLY A 61 0.94 -4.22 2.23
C GLY A 61 1.28 -3.02 3.09
N ILE A 62 2.55 -2.62 3.09
CA ILE A 62 3.02 -1.40 3.72
C ILE A 62 4.12 -0.76 2.88
N VAL A 63 4.09 0.58 2.81
CA VAL A 63 5.20 1.40 2.32
C VAL A 63 5.44 2.48 3.36
N THR A 64 6.68 2.65 3.81
CA THR A 64 7.08 3.68 4.77
C THR A 64 8.30 4.42 4.25
N ASP A 65 8.17 5.72 4.03
CA ASP A 65 9.30 6.63 3.83
C ASP A 65 9.61 7.29 5.18
N HIS A 66 10.74 6.90 5.77
CA HIS A 66 11.15 7.37 7.11
C HIS A 66 11.59 8.83 7.11
N ALA A 67 12.17 9.29 6.00
CA ALA A 67 12.67 10.66 5.89
C ALA A 67 11.52 11.66 5.68
N ALA A 68 10.46 11.24 4.98
CA ALA A 68 9.25 12.03 4.77
C ALA A 68 8.20 11.89 5.90
N ASP A 69 8.41 10.99 6.87
CA ASP A 69 7.40 10.60 7.87
C ASP A 69 6.06 10.19 7.21
N CYS A 70 6.18 9.47 6.09
CA CYS A 70 5.07 9.05 5.25
C CYS A 70 4.88 7.54 5.38
N CYS A 71 3.63 7.11 5.57
CA CYS A 71 3.28 5.69 5.69
C CYS A 71 1.95 5.39 5.04
N TRP A 72 1.94 4.36 4.19
CA TRP A 72 0.81 3.82 3.47
C TRP A 72 0.62 2.35 3.86
N THR A 73 -0.63 1.93 4.05
CA THR A 73 -0.95 0.53 4.37
C THR A 73 -2.12 0.06 3.54
N TRP A 74 -2.10 -1.23 3.18
CA TRP A 74 -3.17 -1.92 2.48
C TRP A 74 -3.60 -3.15 3.28
N GLU A 75 -4.89 -3.43 3.28
CA GLU A 75 -5.45 -4.65 3.88
C GLU A 75 -6.50 -5.27 2.94
N VAL A 76 -6.39 -6.57 2.72
CA VAL A 76 -7.38 -7.39 2.02
C VAL A 76 -8.32 -8.02 3.05
N VAL A 77 -9.61 -7.70 2.98
CA VAL A 77 -10.63 -8.19 3.91
C VAL A 77 -11.71 -8.96 3.17
N GLU A 78 -12.03 -10.17 3.64
CA GLU A 78 -13.20 -10.93 3.19
C GLU A 78 -14.47 -10.45 3.91
N ILE A 79 -15.54 -10.26 3.14
CA ILE A 79 -16.88 -9.83 3.58
C ILE A 79 -17.99 -10.71 3.01
#